data_AF-A0A923VXC3-F1
#
_entry.id   AF-A0A923VXC3-F1
#
_cell.length_a   1.000
_cell.length_b   1.000
_cell.length_c   1.000
_cell.angle_alpha   90.00
_cell.angle_beta   90.00
_cell.angle_gamma   90.00
#
_symmetry.space_group_name_H-M   'P 1'
#
loop_
_entity.id
_entity.type
_entity.pdbx_description
1 polymer ?
#
loop_
_entity_poly.entity_id
_entity_poly.type
_entity_poly.pdbx_seq_one_letter_code
_entity_poly.pdbx_strand_id
1 'polypeptide(L)'
;MEEAIQYLQKTDVIFKNIIDKYGIPTIPIRPEGFKTLVLLILEQQVSVDSAKATFLKIKAEVVAIEPENLIHLSDEAFRNLGVSRQKASYIRALSEAII
;
A
#
# COMPACT_ATOMS: atom_id res chain seq x y z
N MET A 1 -9.19 -3.64 -17.45
CA MET A 1 -10.12 -2.78 -16.67
C MET A 1 -11.08 -2.00 -17.55
N GLU A 2 -10.67 -1.52 -18.72
CA GLU A 2 -11.56 -0.78 -19.64
C GLU A 2 -12.84 -1.54 -19.99
N GLU A 3 -12.74 -2.82 -20.34
CA GLU A 3 -13.91 -3.67 -20.63
C GLU A 3 -14.88 -3.77 -19.44
N ALA A 4 -14.35 -3.88 -18.21
CA ALA A 4 -15.17 -3.94 -17.00
C ALA A 4 -15.89 -2.61 -16.72
N ILE A 5 -15.23 -1.48 -16.97
CA ILE A 5 -15.84 -0.15 -16.83
C ILE A 5 -16.96 0.02 -17.87
N GLN A 6 -16.71 -0.36 -19.13
CA GLN A 6 -17.72 -0.32 -20.19
C GLN A 6 -18.91 -1.22 -19.88
N TYR A 7 -18.65 -2.41 -19.34
CA TYR A 7 -19.70 -3.32 -18.90
C TYR A 7 -20.58 -2.67 -17.83
N LEU A 8 -19.98 -2.14 -16.75
CA LEU A 8 -20.72 -1.48 -15.67
C LEU A 8 -21.49 -0.24 -16.16
N GLN A 9 -20.90 0.56 -17.07
CA GLN A 9 -21.58 1.71 -17.66
C GLN A 9 -22.84 1.33 -18.45
N LYS A 10 -22.83 0.15 -19.11
CA LYS A 10 -23.97 -0.35 -19.87
C LYS A 10 -25.04 -1.00 -18.99
N THR A 11 -24.62 -1.68 -17.92
CA THR A 11 -25.50 -2.55 -17.13
C THR A 11 -26.09 -1.86 -15.90
N ASP A 12 -25.46 -0.79 -15.38
CA ASP A 12 -25.88 -0.13 -14.14
C ASP A 12 -25.99 1.39 -14.32
N VAL A 13 -27.20 1.92 -14.07
CA VAL A 13 -27.53 3.34 -14.21
C VAL A 13 -26.76 4.25 -13.23
N ILE A 14 -26.43 3.74 -12.03
CA ILE A 14 -25.65 4.49 -11.05
C ILE A 14 -24.22 4.67 -11.56
N PHE A 15 -23.60 3.59 -12.04
CA PHE A 15 -22.25 3.67 -12.62
C PHE A 15 -22.22 4.54 -13.87
N LYS A 16 -23.25 4.45 -14.73
CA LYS A 16 -23.39 5.37 -15.87
C LYS A 16 -23.40 6.83 -15.44
N ASN A 17 -24.26 7.19 -14.47
CA ASN A 17 -24.36 8.58 -13.98
C ASN A 17 -23.04 9.08 -13.36
N ILE A 18 -22.30 8.22 -12.67
CA ILE A 18 -20.99 8.56 -12.11
C ILE A 18 -19.99 8.85 -13.25
N ILE A 19 -19.92 7.97 -14.25
CA ILE A 19 -18.99 8.13 -15.38
C ILE A 19 -19.35 9.34 -16.23
N ASP A 20 -20.63 9.56 -16.53
CA ASP A 20 -21.09 10.71 -17.32
C ASP A 20 -20.79 12.04 -16.60
N LYS A 21 -20.82 12.05 -15.26
CA LYS A 21 -20.56 13.25 -14.44
C LYS A 21 -19.07 13.50 -14.17
N TYR A 22 -18.28 12.46 -13.92
CA TYR A 22 -16.90 12.57 -13.42
C TYR A 22 -15.85 12.02 -14.38
N GLY A 23 -16.26 11.37 -15.47
CA GLY A 23 -15.37 10.71 -16.42
C GLY A 23 -14.89 9.34 -15.95
N ILE A 24 -13.99 8.74 -16.73
CA ILE A 24 -13.34 7.47 -16.38
C ILE A 24 -12.30 7.74 -15.28
N PRO A 25 -12.31 6.96 -14.17
CA PRO A 25 -11.33 7.16 -13.11
C PRO A 25 -9.92 6.82 -13.60
N THR A 26 -8.93 7.56 -13.11
CA THR A 26 -7.53 7.18 -13.25
C THR A 26 -7.27 5.88 -12.48
N ILE A 27 -6.61 4.94 -13.13
CA ILE A 27 -6.30 3.63 -12.56
C ILE A 27 -4.84 3.65 -12.09
N PRO A 28 -4.58 3.78 -10.77
CA PRO A 28 -3.21 3.80 -10.28
C PRO A 28 -2.58 2.42 -10.44
N ILE A 29 -1.40 2.38 -11.07
CA ILE A 29 -0.58 1.18 -11.17
C ILE A 29 0.58 1.32 -10.18
N ARG A 30 0.86 0.25 -9.44
CA ARG A 30 2.04 0.14 -8.58
C ARG A 30 2.89 -1.02 -9.06
N PRO A 31 4.22 -0.92 -9.02
CA PRO A 31 5.08 -2.04 -9.33
C PRO A 31 4.80 -3.19 -8.37
N GLU A 32 4.87 -4.42 -8.84
CA GLU A 32 4.77 -5.61 -8.01
C GLU A 32 5.99 -5.77 -7.08
N GLY A 33 5.84 -6.59 -6.03
CA GLY A 33 6.93 -6.98 -5.14
C GLY A 33 6.83 -6.46 -3.70
N PHE A 34 7.84 -6.83 -2.91
CA PHE A 34 7.89 -6.65 -1.45
C PHE A 34 7.62 -5.21 -1.01
N LYS A 35 8.29 -4.24 -1.62
CA LYS A 35 8.14 -2.81 -1.30
C LYS A 35 6.68 -2.33 -1.41
N THR A 36 5.95 -2.79 -2.42
CA THR A 36 4.53 -2.43 -2.60
C THR A 36 3.67 -3.12 -1.56
N LEU A 37 3.94 -4.39 -1.22
CA LEU A 37 3.23 -5.08 -0.14
C LEU A 37 3.45 -4.40 1.22
N VAL A 38 4.68 -3.96 1.52
CA VAL A 38 4.96 -3.14 2.72
C VAL A 38 4.15 -1.85 2.70
N LEU A 39 4.10 -1.14 1.57
CA LEU A 39 3.28 0.07 1.45
C LEU A 39 1.79 -0.22 1.72
N LEU A 40 1.25 -1.32 1.17
CA LEU A 40 -0.14 -1.73 1.40
C LEU A 40 -0.42 -2.05 2.87
N ILE A 41 0.52 -2.70 3.58
CA ILE A 41 0.41 -2.92 5.03
C ILE A 41 0.35 -1.58 5.77
N LEU A 42 1.21 -0.62 5.39
CA LEU A 42 1.25 0.70 6.02
C LEU A 42 -0.02 1.52 5.78
N GLU A 43 -0.69 1.33 4.64
CA GLU A 43 -1.95 2.01 4.26
C GLU A 43 -3.19 1.51 5.02
N GLN A 44 -3.11 0.37 5.72
CA GLN A 44 -4.27 -0.16 6.45
C GLN A 44 -4.78 0.83 7.50
N GLN A 45 -6.07 1.18 7.41
CA GLN A 45 -6.81 2.00 8.40
C GLN A 45 -6.22 3.40 8.66
N VAL A 46 -5.53 3.99 7.69
CA VAL A 46 -4.98 5.36 7.78
C VAL A 46 -5.13 6.11 6.46
N SER A 47 -4.88 7.42 6.47
CA SER A 47 -4.83 8.19 5.23
C SER A 47 -3.60 7.81 4.39
N VAL A 48 -3.71 8.01 3.07
CA VAL A 48 -2.58 7.83 2.13
C VAL A 48 -1.38 8.68 2.54
N ASP A 49 -1.61 9.92 2.99
CA ASP A 49 -0.55 10.82 3.43
C ASP A 49 0.15 10.32 4.70
N SER A 50 -0.60 9.74 5.64
CA SER A 50 -0.03 9.16 6.85
C SER A 50 0.84 7.95 6.53
N ALA A 51 0.34 7.04 5.68
CA ALA A 51 1.10 5.87 5.24
C ALA A 51 2.37 6.29 4.48
N LYS A 52 2.27 7.29 3.60
CA LYS A 52 3.40 7.85 2.85
C LYS A 52 4.46 8.43 3.79
N ALA A 53 4.05 9.18 4.83
CA ALA A 53 4.98 9.73 5.81
C ALA A 53 5.76 8.62 6.55
N THR A 54 5.08 7.57 7.01
CA THR A 54 5.71 6.40 7.64
C THR A 54 6.65 5.67 6.68
N PHE A 55 6.22 5.47 5.43
CA PHE A 55 7.03 4.82 4.40
C PHE A 55 8.32 5.61 4.09
N LEU A 56 8.24 6.94 4.01
CA LEU A 56 9.40 7.80 3.79
C LEU A 56 10.39 7.75 4.97
N LYS A 57 9.90 7.64 6.21
CA LYS A 57 10.76 7.43 7.39
C LYS A 57 11.50 6.10 7.30
N ILE A 58 10.82 5.00 6.99
CA ILE A 58 11.47 3.69 6.80
C ILE A 58 12.53 3.78 5.70
N LYS A 59 12.18 4.38 4.55
CA LYS A 59 13.11 4.55 3.42
C LYS A 59 14.36 5.36 3.79
N ALA A 60 14.27 6.28 4.74
CA ALA A 60 15.40 7.05 5.22
C ALA A 60 16.29 6.28 6.22
N GLU A 61 15.73 5.29 6.91
CA GLU A 61 16.42 4.47 7.92
C GLU A 61 17.16 3.27 7.32
N VAL A 62 16.60 2.64 6.27
CA VAL A 62 17.15 1.42 5.67
C VAL A 62 17.78 1.66 4.30
N VAL A 63 18.77 0.84 3.94
CA VAL A 63 19.45 0.90 2.62
C VAL A 63 18.45 0.68 1.49
N ALA A 64 17.60 -0.33 1.62
CA ALA A 64 16.52 -0.64 0.70
C ALA A 64 15.34 -1.26 1.44
N ILE A 65 14.13 -1.06 0.91
CA ILE A 65 12.92 -1.72 1.43
C ILE A 65 12.88 -3.13 0.84
N GLU A 66 13.63 -4.02 1.50
CA GLU A 66 13.85 -5.42 1.14
C GLU A 66 13.65 -6.30 2.39
N PRO A 67 13.28 -7.59 2.22
CA PRO A 67 12.99 -8.50 3.33
C PRO A 67 14.07 -8.52 4.41
N GLU A 68 15.32 -8.66 3.99
CA GLU A 68 16.53 -8.79 4.82
C GLU A 68 16.82 -7.51 5.61
N ASN A 69 16.46 -6.35 5.07
CA ASN A 69 16.66 -5.08 5.77
C ASN A 69 15.58 -4.83 6.83
N LEU A 70 14.33 -5.23 6.56
CA LEU A 70 13.21 -4.97 7.47
C LEU A 70 13.07 -6.01 8.58
N ILE A 71 13.48 -7.26 8.36
CA ILE A 71 13.36 -8.32 9.38
C ILE A 71 14.19 -8.03 10.63
N HIS A 72 15.31 -7.30 10.48
CA HIS A 72 16.23 -6.98 11.56
C HIS A 72 15.88 -5.72 12.37
N LEU A 73 14.94 -4.89 11.90
CA LEU A 73 14.50 -3.72 12.68
C LEU A 73 13.90 -4.18 14.01
N SER A 74 14.18 -3.50 15.12
CA SER A 74 13.53 -3.82 16.40
C SER A 74 12.10 -3.27 16.45
N ASP A 75 11.28 -3.75 17.39
CA ASP A 75 9.93 -3.19 17.59
C ASP A 75 9.98 -1.71 17.98
N GLU A 76 11.01 -1.30 18.72
CA GLU A 76 11.27 0.10 19.06
C GLU A 76 11.62 0.92 17.81
N ALA A 77 12.47 0.39 16.92
CA ALA A 77 12.79 1.05 15.66
C ALA A 77 11.52 1.24 14.80
N PHE A 78 10.70 0.19 14.63
CA PHE A 78 9.42 0.30 13.94
C PHE A 78 8.51 1.36 14.56
N ARG A 79 8.40 1.39 15.89
CA ARG A 79 7.59 2.38 16.61
C ARG A 79 8.08 3.81 16.37
N ASN A 80 9.40 4.03 16.41
CA ASN A 80 10.01 5.35 16.17
C ASN A 80 9.78 5.83 14.72
N LEU A 81 9.69 4.90 13.77
CA LEU A 81 9.34 5.18 12.38
C LEU A 81 7.83 5.43 12.17
N GLY A 82 6.99 5.24 13.19
CA GLY A 82 5.54 5.42 13.13
C GLY A 82 4.78 4.20 12.62
N VAL A 83 5.39 3.01 12.73
CA VAL A 83 4.74 1.73 12.42
C VAL A 83 4.06 1.19 13.68
N SER A 84 2.78 0.83 13.59
CA SER A 84 2.08 0.21 14.71
C SER A 84 2.61 -1.20 14.97
N ARG A 85 2.44 -1.70 16.21
CA ARG A 85 2.85 -3.06 16.58
C ARG A 85 2.28 -4.14 15.65
N GLN A 86 1.00 -4.01 15.27
CA GLN A 86 0.35 -4.96 14.37
C GLN A 86 0.97 -4.94 12.97
N LYS A 87 1.23 -3.75 12.41
CA LYS A 87 1.85 -3.60 11.09
C LYS A 87 3.30 -4.07 11.08
N ALA A 88 4.04 -3.86 12.17
CA ALA A 88 5.39 -4.39 12.33
C ALA A 88 5.40 -5.93 12.28
N SER A 89 4.46 -6.59 12.97
CA SER A 89 4.30 -8.05 12.90
C SER A 89 4.00 -8.54 11.47
N TYR A 90 3.15 -7.85 10.72
CA TYR A 90 2.86 -8.21 9.33
C TYR A 90 4.07 -8.02 8.41
N ILE A 91 4.83 -6.93 8.59
CA ILE A 91 6.04 -6.67 7.80
C ILE A 91 7.10 -7.75 8.10
N ARG A 92 7.28 -8.14 9.36
CA ARG A 92 8.19 -9.25 9.72
C ARG A 92 7.76 -10.57 9.10
N ALA A 93 6.50 -10.96 9.26
CA ALA A 93 5.98 -12.20 8.67
C ALA A 93 6.11 -12.20 7.14
N LEU A 94 5.90 -11.04 6.50
CA LEU A 94 6.14 -10.88 5.07
C LEU A 94 7.63 -11.04 4.71
N SER A 95 8.55 -10.46 5.50
CA SER A 95 9.98 -10.65 5.29
C SER A 95 10.38 -12.13 5.45
N GLU A 96 9.93 -12.78 6.53
CA GLU A 96 10.21 -14.19 6.82
C GLU A 96 9.69 -15.14 5.74
N ALA A 97 8.57 -14.81 5.09
CA ALA A 97 8.00 -15.65 4.03
C ALA A 97 8.75 -15.58 2.70
N ILE A 98 9.64 -14.59 2.53
CA ILE A 98 10.39 -14.36 1.28
C ILE A 98 11.85 -14.80 1.39
N ILE A 99 12.41 -14.75 2.60
CA ILE A 99 13.77 -15.22 2.92
C ILE A 99 13.77 -16.75 3.00
#